data_AF-W9IR11-F1
#
_entry.id   AF-W9IR11-F1
#
_cell.length_a   1.000
_cell.length_b   1.000
_cell.length_c   1.000
_cell.angle_alpha   90.00
_cell.angle_beta   90.00
_cell.angle_gamma   90.00
#
_symmetry.space_group_name_H-M   'P 1'
#
loop_
_entity.id
_entity.type
_entity.pdbx_description
1 polymer ?
#
loop_
_entity_poly.entity_id
_entity_poly.type
_entity_poly.pdbx_seq_one_letter_code
_entity_poly.pdbx_strand_id
1 'polypeptide(L)'
;MPPRKRSAPTADASEEAAPKRRSLRQAAKENPEPEAPPSAKASPPKKAAKVANAKKQEKPKAPAKPSKTEEPNVSKVKKADKKKEPAQSSSRGVSEDPDIDSIPTVNPDAPKHDGQWYWLMKAEPETRIENGVDVKFSIDDLKAKTEPEGWDGIRAYAARNNMRNMNAGDLAFFYASNCKEPGIVGIMEIVKEYSEDRSARRPGAPYYDPKSTKEKPIWDLVHVEFRKKFAVPIGLKELRELGKPGGPLELMQLLKQSRLSVSKVSGEEWRFLCELADSKAKDAGLKHDEDEK
;
A
#
# COMPACT_ATOMS: atom_id res chain seq x y z
N MET A 1 -26.66 64.73 -81.16
CA MET A 1 -25.22 64.86 -81.44
C MET A 1 -24.55 63.49 -81.30
N PRO A 2 -23.73 63.04 -82.26
CA PRO A 2 -22.64 62.06 -82.05
C PRO A 2 -21.33 62.79 -81.64
N PRO A 3 -20.14 62.14 -81.48
CA PRO A 3 -19.77 60.71 -81.53
C PRO A 3 -19.29 60.22 -80.12
N ARG A 4 -18.31 59.33 -79.82
CA ARG A 4 -17.31 58.43 -80.49
C ARG A 4 -17.23 57.16 -79.59
N LYS A 5 -17.20 55.92 -80.09
CA LYS A 5 -16.02 55.05 -80.43
C LYS A 5 -14.93 54.99 -79.34
N ARG A 6 -14.49 53.83 -78.82
CA ARG A 6 -13.79 52.66 -79.47
C ARG A 6 -12.46 53.07 -80.15
N SER A 7 -11.36 52.32 -80.13
CA SER A 7 -11.00 50.96 -79.63
C SER A 7 -9.44 50.81 -79.65
N ALA A 8 -8.78 49.74 -79.15
CA ALA A 8 -8.36 48.51 -79.87
C ALA A 8 -7.06 47.92 -79.22
N PRO A 9 -6.42 46.82 -79.69
CA PRO A 9 -6.91 45.42 -79.64
C PRO A 9 -5.79 44.35 -79.29
N THR A 10 -6.09 43.05 -79.54
CA THR A 10 -5.18 41.86 -79.72
C THR A 10 -4.41 41.36 -78.48
N ALA A 11 -4.49 40.07 -78.06
CA ALA A 11 -4.18 38.75 -78.67
C ALA A 11 -2.70 38.31 -78.42
N ASP A 12 -2.31 37.03 -78.32
CA ASP A 12 -2.98 35.75 -78.67
C ASP A 12 -2.63 34.60 -77.66
N ALA A 13 -2.95 33.33 -77.96
CA ALA A 13 -2.97 32.20 -77.00
C ALA A 13 -1.88 31.09 -77.13
N SER A 14 -1.75 30.28 -76.08
CA SER A 14 -1.20 28.88 -76.01
C SER A 14 -1.72 28.28 -74.68
N GLU A 15 -2.32 27.09 -74.57
CA GLU A 15 -1.77 25.72 -74.69
C GLU A 15 -0.66 25.40 -73.64
N GLU A 16 -0.67 24.29 -72.89
CA GLU A 16 -1.56 23.11 -72.92
C GLU A 16 -1.68 22.35 -71.55
N ALA A 17 -2.57 21.35 -71.54
CA ALA A 17 -2.78 20.19 -70.66
C ALA A 17 -1.99 19.96 -69.34
N ALA A 18 -2.75 19.56 -68.32
CA ALA A 18 -2.29 18.62 -67.26
C ALA A 18 -2.72 17.18 -67.61
N PRO A 19 -2.10 16.13 -67.02
CA PRO A 19 -2.94 15.22 -66.23
C PRO A 19 -2.28 14.63 -64.95
N LYS A 20 -3.03 13.75 -64.27
CA LYS A 20 -2.73 13.10 -62.97
C LYS A 20 -2.37 11.61 -63.13
N ARG A 21 -2.01 10.95 -62.01
CA ARG A 21 -1.98 9.47 -61.70
C ARG A 21 -0.60 8.78 -61.85
N ARG A 22 -0.33 7.59 -61.27
CA ARG A 22 -0.75 6.88 -60.01
C ARG A 22 -0.01 5.50 -59.96
N SER A 23 0.11 4.91 -58.76
CA SER A 23 0.00 3.44 -58.47
C SER A 23 1.14 2.40 -58.69
N LEU A 24 1.38 1.64 -57.59
CA LEU A 24 1.40 0.15 -57.44
C LEU A 24 2.63 -0.75 -57.82
N ARG A 25 3.30 -1.28 -56.76
CA ARG A 25 3.25 -2.68 -56.24
C ARG A 25 3.81 -3.89 -57.04
N GLN A 26 4.74 -4.66 -56.41
CA GLN A 26 4.85 -6.16 -56.25
C GLN A 26 6.23 -6.50 -55.59
N ALA A 27 6.49 -7.51 -54.72
CA ALA A 27 6.10 -8.93 -54.49
C ALA A 27 6.95 -9.95 -55.31
N ALA A 28 7.40 -11.14 -54.84
CA ALA A 28 7.29 -11.90 -53.56
C ALA A 28 8.66 -12.61 -53.21
N LYS A 29 8.88 -13.87 -52.73
CA LYS A 29 8.08 -15.09 -52.42
C LYS A 29 8.88 -16.17 -51.58
N GLU A 30 8.21 -16.81 -50.61
CA GLU A 30 8.34 -18.25 -50.15
C GLU A 30 9.55 -18.89 -49.40
N ASN A 31 9.35 -20.16 -48.96
CA ASN A 31 9.91 -20.94 -47.81
C ASN A 31 10.86 -22.12 -48.27
N PRO A 32 11.48 -23.03 -47.45
CA PRO A 32 10.98 -23.70 -46.21
C PRO A 32 12.02 -24.02 -45.08
N GLU A 33 11.62 -24.88 -44.11
CA GLU A 33 12.34 -25.44 -42.94
C GLU A 33 13.30 -26.62 -43.31
N PRO A 34 14.29 -27.04 -42.46
CA PRO A 34 14.07 -28.20 -41.57
C PRO A 34 14.92 -28.34 -40.26
N GLU A 35 14.40 -29.13 -39.31
CA GLU A 35 15.08 -30.06 -38.35
C GLU A 35 16.06 -29.60 -37.24
N ALA A 36 16.25 -30.50 -36.27
CA ALA A 36 17.08 -30.43 -35.04
C ALA A 36 17.38 -31.87 -34.53
N PRO A 37 18.19 -32.14 -33.46
CA PRO A 37 18.97 -31.22 -32.60
C PRO A 37 20.51 -31.48 -32.64
N PRO A 38 21.15 -32.46 -31.96
CA PRO A 38 21.33 -32.72 -30.51
C PRO A 38 22.80 -32.62 -29.99
N SER A 39 22.98 -32.82 -28.66
CA SER A 39 24.24 -33.19 -27.96
C SER A 39 25.30 -32.09 -27.72
N ALA A 40 26.06 -32.02 -26.60
CA ALA A 40 25.88 -32.47 -25.20
C ALA A 40 27.02 -31.90 -24.31
N LYS A 41 26.86 -31.96 -22.97
CA LYS A 41 27.92 -31.84 -21.93
C LYS A 41 28.58 -30.45 -21.78
N ALA A 42 29.10 -30.03 -20.63
CA ALA A 42 28.98 -30.55 -19.25
C ALA A 42 29.25 -29.43 -18.23
N SER A 43 28.82 -29.61 -16.98
CA SER A 43 29.24 -28.78 -15.85
C SER A 43 30.59 -29.25 -15.28
N PRO A 44 31.51 -28.34 -14.93
CA PRO A 44 32.52 -28.53 -13.90
C PRO A 44 32.13 -27.80 -12.59
N PRO A 45 32.71 -28.16 -11.42
CA PRO A 45 31.86 -28.35 -10.24
C PRO A 45 32.21 -27.49 -9.00
N LYS A 46 31.30 -27.51 -8.02
CA LYS A 46 31.63 -27.19 -6.62
C LYS A 46 32.67 -28.19 -6.08
N LYS A 47 33.68 -27.71 -5.36
CA LYS A 47 34.44 -28.50 -4.39
C LYS A 47 33.99 -28.15 -2.97
N ALA A 48 34.14 -29.10 -2.05
CA ALA A 48 33.67 -29.01 -0.66
C ALA A 48 34.74 -29.52 0.32
N ALA A 49 34.49 -29.28 1.61
CA ALA A 49 35.28 -29.75 2.76
C ALA A 49 36.67 -29.07 2.92
N LYS A 50 37.34 -29.13 4.09
CA LYS A 50 37.05 -29.94 5.29
C LYS A 50 37.49 -29.26 6.60
N VAL A 51 36.89 -29.74 7.69
CA VAL A 51 37.11 -29.44 9.12
C VAL A 51 38.60 -29.35 9.54
N ALA A 52 38.90 -28.42 10.45
CA ALA A 52 39.99 -28.50 11.44
C ALA A 52 39.50 -27.97 12.81
N ASN A 53 40.11 -28.40 13.91
CA ASN A 53 39.65 -28.17 15.29
C ASN A 53 40.85 -27.93 16.24
N ALA A 54 40.80 -26.90 17.09
CA ALA A 54 41.88 -26.57 18.03
C ALA A 54 41.39 -26.09 19.41
N LYS A 55 41.62 -26.95 20.41
CA LYS A 55 41.77 -26.67 21.85
C LYS A 55 42.95 -25.69 22.10
N LYS A 56 43.17 -25.04 23.26
CA LYS A 56 42.47 -24.81 24.56
C LYS A 56 43.44 -23.98 25.44
N GLN A 57 42.99 -23.02 26.28
CA GLN A 57 43.60 -22.74 27.61
C GLN A 57 42.73 -21.80 28.49
N GLU A 58 43.11 -21.61 29.77
CA GLU A 58 42.22 -21.19 30.86
C GLU A 58 42.88 -20.19 31.86
N LYS A 59 42.07 -19.28 32.47
CA LYS A 59 42.01 -18.79 33.89
C LYS A 59 43.31 -18.60 34.74
N PRO A 60 43.38 -17.63 35.71
CA PRO A 60 42.45 -17.51 36.85
C PRO A 60 42.14 -16.07 37.39
N LYS A 61 42.08 -15.86 38.74
CA LYS A 61 41.23 -14.88 39.47
C LYS A 61 41.97 -13.76 40.26
N ALA A 62 41.19 -12.71 40.58
CA ALA A 62 41.13 -11.76 41.74
C ALA A 62 41.99 -12.01 43.02
N PRO A 63 42.31 -10.98 43.88
CA PRO A 63 41.35 -10.28 44.79
C PRO A 63 41.58 -8.73 44.97
N ALA A 64 41.29 -8.12 46.15
CA ALA A 64 40.99 -6.67 46.30
C ALA A 64 41.31 -5.97 47.67
N LYS A 65 41.24 -4.61 47.69
CA LYS A 65 41.20 -3.63 48.83
C LYS A 65 42.53 -3.44 49.64
N PRO A 66 42.73 -2.38 50.49
CA PRO A 66 41.78 -1.56 51.28
C PRO A 66 41.95 0.01 51.21
N SER A 67 40.96 0.83 51.64
CA SER A 67 40.90 1.76 52.84
C SER A 67 41.97 2.89 52.95
N LYS A 68 41.75 4.10 53.52
CA LYS A 68 40.88 4.51 54.67
C LYS A 68 40.85 6.06 54.87
N THR A 69 39.75 6.64 55.41
CA THR A 69 39.63 7.90 56.24
C THR A 69 40.17 9.27 55.70
N GLU A 70 39.72 10.47 56.09
CA GLU A 70 38.76 10.96 57.13
C GLU A 70 38.10 12.33 56.75
N GLU A 71 37.15 12.82 57.55
CA GLU A 71 36.43 14.13 57.42
C GLU A 71 37.03 15.20 58.38
N PRO A 72 36.40 16.36 58.76
CA PRO A 72 35.22 17.09 58.26
C PRO A 72 35.37 18.64 58.16
N ASN A 73 34.32 19.34 57.68
CA ASN A 73 33.81 20.55 58.37
C ASN A 73 32.31 20.78 58.08
N VAL A 74 31.58 21.43 58.99
CA VAL A 74 30.09 21.53 59.00
C VAL A 74 29.62 22.97 59.20
N SER A 75 28.77 23.48 58.27
CA SER A 75 28.06 24.77 58.45
C SER A 75 26.62 24.76 57.88
N LYS A 76 25.70 24.20 58.68
CA LYS A 76 24.40 24.78 59.08
C LYS A 76 24.21 26.29 58.75
N VAL A 77 23.05 26.88 58.40
CA VAL A 77 21.60 26.51 58.42
C VAL A 77 20.87 27.38 57.34
N LYS A 78 19.75 27.00 56.68
CA LYS A 78 18.34 27.35 57.02
C LYS A 78 17.33 26.79 55.99
N LYS A 79 16.07 26.63 56.42
CA LYS A 79 14.93 26.16 55.61
C LYS A 79 14.34 27.24 54.70
N ALA A 80 13.68 26.80 53.62
CA ALA A 80 12.44 27.40 53.13
C ALA A 80 11.55 26.32 52.52
N ASP A 81 10.45 25.95 53.19
CA ASP A 81 9.46 25.01 52.67
C ASP A 81 8.67 25.67 51.52
N LYS A 82 8.60 25.03 50.34
CA LYS A 82 7.67 25.42 49.27
C LYS A 82 6.71 24.27 49.00
N LYS A 83 5.41 24.53 49.23
CA LYS A 83 4.33 23.55 49.04
C LYS A 83 4.41 22.90 47.65
N LYS A 84 4.22 21.58 47.59
CA LYS A 84 3.56 20.96 46.44
C LYS A 84 2.09 21.39 46.50
N GLU A 85 1.64 22.14 45.51
CA GLU A 85 0.20 22.23 45.22
C GLU A 85 -0.24 20.98 44.44
N PRO A 86 -1.54 20.62 44.44
CA PRO A 86 -1.98 19.35 43.90
C PRO A 86 -1.73 19.24 42.40
N ALA A 87 -1.48 18.02 41.92
CA ALA A 87 -1.58 17.76 40.49
C ALA A 87 -2.99 18.12 40.03
N GLN A 88 -3.12 19.12 39.16
CA GLN A 88 -4.36 19.32 38.42
C GLN A 88 -4.63 18.03 37.65
N SER A 89 -5.80 17.44 37.89
CA SER A 89 -6.29 16.31 37.12
C SER A 89 -6.40 16.76 35.67
N SER A 90 -5.40 16.41 34.85
CA SER A 90 -5.46 16.60 33.41
C SER A 90 -6.68 15.83 32.93
N SER A 91 -7.68 16.56 32.43
CA SER A 91 -8.86 15.98 31.82
C SER A 91 -8.43 14.90 30.85
N ARG A 92 -9.08 13.72 30.94
CA ARG A 92 -8.98 12.73 29.86
C ARG A 92 -9.36 13.46 28.58
N GLY A 93 -8.43 13.56 27.64
CA GLY A 93 -8.66 14.31 26.42
C GLY A 93 -9.88 13.74 25.72
N VAL A 94 -10.88 14.58 25.46
CA VAL A 94 -11.97 14.20 24.55
C VAL A 94 -11.32 13.90 23.22
N SER A 95 -11.57 12.73 22.66
CA SER A 95 -11.10 12.35 21.33
C SER A 95 -11.58 13.38 20.32
N GLU A 96 -10.66 13.99 19.57
CA GLU A 96 -11.05 14.92 18.50
C GLU A 96 -11.65 14.21 17.29
N ASP A 97 -11.57 12.87 17.25
CA ASP A 97 -12.21 12.04 16.25
C ASP A 97 -13.73 12.31 16.22
N PRO A 98 -14.34 12.48 15.04
CA PRO A 98 -15.78 12.67 14.95
C PRO A 98 -16.50 11.41 15.39
N ASP A 99 -17.73 11.58 15.89
CA ASP A 99 -18.71 10.50 16.00
C ASP A 99 -18.87 9.86 14.61
N ILE A 100 -18.78 8.53 14.53
CA ILE A 100 -18.83 7.80 13.25
C ILE A 100 -20.13 8.11 12.50
N ASP A 101 -21.26 8.26 13.18
CA ASP A 101 -22.55 8.58 12.56
C ASP A 101 -22.63 10.02 12.04
N SER A 102 -21.79 10.93 12.54
CA SER A 102 -21.65 12.29 12.00
C SER A 102 -20.86 12.35 10.68
N ILE A 103 -20.15 11.27 10.31
CA ILE A 103 -19.40 11.20 9.05
C ILE A 103 -20.35 10.77 7.93
N PRO A 104 -20.51 11.55 6.84
CA PRO A 104 -21.33 11.14 5.70
C PRO A 104 -20.67 9.98 4.95
N THR A 105 -21.48 9.03 4.47
CA THR A 105 -21.01 7.91 3.63
C THR A 105 -20.35 8.38 2.33
N VAL A 106 -20.81 9.49 1.76
CA VAL A 106 -20.32 10.06 0.49
C VAL A 106 -19.65 11.41 0.75
N ASN A 107 -18.44 11.57 0.24
CA ASN A 107 -17.71 12.82 0.17
C ASN A 107 -17.91 13.46 -1.22
N PRO A 108 -18.31 14.75 -1.32
CA PRO A 108 -18.47 15.44 -2.60
C PRO A 108 -17.16 15.67 -3.37
N ASP A 109 -16.01 15.71 -2.68
CA ASP A 109 -14.69 15.90 -3.28
C ASP A 109 -14.05 14.58 -3.78
N ALA A 110 -14.63 13.42 -3.46
CA ALA A 110 -14.15 12.13 -3.92
C ALA A 110 -14.58 11.86 -5.38
N PRO A 111 -13.63 11.66 -6.33
CA PRO A 111 -13.94 11.32 -7.71
C PRO A 111 -14.86 10.11 -7.81
N LYS A 112 -15.92 10.19 -8.62
CA LYS A 112 -16.87 9.09 -8.81
C LYS A 112 -16.48 8.20 -9.98
N HIS A 113 -16.69 6.90 -9.82
CA HIS A 113 -16.44 5.90 -10.86
C HIS A 113 -17.62 4.95 -11.06
N ASP A 114 -17.81 4.50 -12.30
CA ASP A 114 -18.85 3.54 -12.63
C ASP A 114 -18.48 2.12 -12.17
N GLY A 115 -19.41 1.49 -11.44
CA GLY A 115 -19.24 0.12 -10.93
C GLY A 115 -18.21 -0.01 -9.82
N GLN A 116 -18.07 -1.24 -9.31
CA GLN A 116 -17.21 -1.51 -8.15
C GLN A 116 -15.72 -1.49 -8.51
N TRP A 117 -14.93 -0.80 -7.69
CA TRP A 117 -13.48 -0.85 -7.74
C TRP A 117 -12.93 -1.73 -6.61
N TYR A 118 -11.74 -2.26 -6.88
CA TYR A 118 -11.09 -3.26 -6.04
C TYR A 118 -9.74 -2.77 -5.55
N TRP A 119 -9.46 -3.05 -4.29
CA TRP A 119 -8.30 -2.49 -3.59
C TRP A 119 -7.59 -3.56 -2.75
N LEU A 120 -6.41 -3.22 -2.25
CA LEU A 120 -5.68 -4.00 -1.26
C LEU A 120 -5.03 -3.04 -0.27
N MET A 121 -5.25 -3.31 1.02
CA MET A 121 -4.89 -2.42 2.13
C MET A 121 -4.14 -3.23 3.19
N LYS A 122 -2.97 -2.72 3.61
CA LYS A 122 -2.05 -3.42 4.51
C LYS A 122 -2.25 -2.97 5.97
N ALA A 123 -2.31 -3.95 6.87
CA ALA A 123 -2.22 -3.77 8.32
C ALA A 123 -1.22 -4.79 8.91
N GLU A 124 -0.95 -4.71 10.21
CA GLU A 124 0.06 -5.54 10.90
C GLU A 124 -0.59 -6.34 12.04
N PRO A 125 -0.79 -7.66 11.92
CA PRO A 125 -1.51 -8.45 12.92
C PRO A 125 -0.64 -8.87 14.14
N GLU A 126 0.66 -8.57 14.11
CA GLU A 126 1.61 -8.83 15.20
C GLU A 126 2.01 -7.48 15.85
N THR A 127 2.33 -7.49 17.15
CA THR A 127 2.68 -6.28 17.91
C THR A 127 3.88 -5.55 17.32
N ARG A 128 3.71 -4.26 17.04
CA ARG A 128 4.79 -3.34 16.68
C ARG A 128 4.56 -1.99 17.37
N ILE A 129 5.58 -1.49 18.05
CA ILE A 129 5.50 -0.19 18.72
C ILE A 129 5.92 0.92 17.76
N GLU A 130 5.04 1.91 17.56
CA GLU A 130 5.31 3.16 16.84
C GLU A 130 5.09 4.34 17.81
N ASN A 131 6.10 5.19 17.99
CA ASN A 131 6.10 6.32 18.94
C ASN A 131 5.59 6.01 20.37
N GLY A 132 5.68 4.74 20.82
CA GLY A 132 5.24 4.29 22.15
C GLY A 132 3.86 3.62 22.20
N VAL A 133 3.16 3.53 21.07
CA VAL A 133 1.83 2.88 20.94
C VAL A 133 1.97 1.60 20.11
N ASP A 134 1.29 0.52 20.51
CA ASP A 134 1.20 -0.68 19.66
C ASP A 134 0.21 -0.45 18.51
N VAL A 135 0.64 -0.68 17.27
CA VAL A 135 -0.16 -0.48 16.06
C VAL A 135 -0.69 -1.80 15.47
N LYS A 136 -0.70 -2.87 16.28
CA LYS A 136 -1.32 -4.16 15.94
C LYS A 136 -2.78 -3.97 15.49
N PHE A 137 -3.09 -4.38 14.27
CA PHE A 137 -4.45 -4.53 13.76
C PHE A 137 -4.56 -5.72 12.78
N SER A 138 -5.43 -6.68 13.11
CA SER A 138 -5.71 -7.88 12.31
C SER A 138 -7.15 -7.90 11.81
N ILE A 139 -7.45 -8.81 10.87
CA ILE A 139 -8.82 -8.99 10.37
C ILE A 139 -9.80 -9.46 11.46
N ASP A 140 -9.31 -10.13 12.50
CA ASP A 140 -10.12 -10.50 13.67
C ASP A 140 -10.42 -9.28 14.56
N ASP A 141 -9.46 -8.36 14.70
CA ASP A 141 -9.68 -7.08 15.39
C ASP A 141 -10.68 -6.19 14.61
N LEU A 142 -10.69 -6.27 13.27
CA LEU A 142 -11.70 -5.63 12.41
C LEU A 142 -13.07 -6.31 12.51
N LYS A 143 -13.14 -7.65 12.51
CA LYS A 143 -14.41 -8.39 12.67
C LYS A 143 -15.09 -8.11 14.02
N ALA A 144 -14.30 -7.83 15.05
CA ALA A 144 -14.81 -7.48 16.39
C ALA A 144 -15.39 -6.05 16.49
N LYS A 145 -15.33 -5.23 15.42
CA LYS A 145 -15.89 -3.87 15.41
C LYS A 145 -17.41 -3.90 15.24
N THR A 146 -18.12 -3.14 16.07
CA THR A 146 -19.57 -2.91 15.96
C THR A 146 -19.93 -1.75 15.02
N GLU A 147 -18.95 -0.93 14.67
CA GLU A 147 -19.06 0.31 13.90
C GLU A 147 -17.94 0.35 12.83
N PRO A 148 -18.10 1.10 11.72
CA PRO A 148 -17.08 1.20 10.69
C PRO A 148 -15.72 1.72 11.18
N GLU A 149 -14.64 0.99 10.89
CA GLU A 149 -13.29 1.36 11.35
C GLU A 149 -12.63 2.38 10.41
N GLY A 150 -12.16 3.49 10.96
CA GLY A 150 -11.34 4.45 10.21
C GLY A 150 -9.93 3.92 9.94
N TRP A 151 -9.57 3.73 8.67
CA TRP A 151 -8.29 3.17 8.25
C TRP A 151 -7.16 4.21 8.29
N ASP A 152 -6.73 4.55 9.51
CA ASP A 152 -5.82 5.65 9.81
C ASP A 152 -4.34 5.39 9.46
N GLY A 153 -3.45 6.29 9.89
CA GLY A 153 -2.00 6.03 9.93
C GLY A 153 -1.29 6.05 8.57
N ILE A 154 -2.01 6.23 7.47
CA ILE A 154 -1.43 6.33 6.13
C ILE A 154 -0.61 7.62 6.00
N ARG A 155 0.72 7.49 5.96
CA ARG A 155 1.69 8.60 5.77
C ARG A 155 2.44 8.56 4.44
N ALA A 156 1.87 7.90 3.43
CA ALA A 156 2.39 7.86 2.07
C ALA A 156 1.40 8.53 1.09
N TYR A 157 1.83 9.61 0.41
CA TYR A 157 0.97 10.39 -0.49
C TYR A 157 0.27 9.56 -1.58
N ALA A 158 0.94 8.54 -2.13
CA ALA A 158 0.34 7.65 -3.12
C ALA A 158 -0.80 6.78 -2.52
N ALA A 159 -0.61 6.24 -1.31
CA ALA A 159 -1.64 5.47 -0.61
C ALA A 159 -2.83 6.35 -0.21
N ARG A 160 -2.57 7.56 0.32
CA ARG A 160 -3.59 8.57 0.61
C ARG A 160 -4.38 8.95 -0.64
N ASN A 161 -3.70 9.19 -1.77
CA ASN A 161 -4.36 9.51 -3.03
C ASN A 161 -5.21 8.33 -3.56
N ASN A 162 -4.79 7.08 -3.35
CA ASN A 162 -5.63 5.92 -3.65
C ASN A 162 -6.90 5.89 -2.79
N MET A 163 -6.79 6.13 -1.47
CA MET A 163 -7.98 6.23 -0.60
C MET A 163 -8.92 7.36 -1.01
N ARG A 164 -8.40 8.50 -1.48
CA ARG A 164 -9.22 9.59 -2.04
C ARG A 164 -10.00 9.22 -3.31
N ASN A 165 -9.69 8.10 -3.96
CA ASN A 165 -10.37 7.61 -5.17
C ASN A 165 -11.27 6.39 -4.89
N MET A 166 -11.45 5.98 -3.63
CA MET A 166 -12.41 4.95 -3.25
C MET A 166 -13.83 5.54 -3.22
N ASN A 167 -14.83 4.76 -3.61
CA ASN A 167 -16.24 5.10 -3.41
C ASN A 167 -16.91 4.14 -2.41
N ALA A 168 -18.03 4.55 -1.82
CA ALA A 168 -18.78 3.68 -0.91
C ALA A 168 -19.26 2.39 -1.62
N GLY A 169 -19.13 1.25 -0.95
CA GLY A 169 -19.36 -0.10 -1.48
C GLY A 169 -18.11 -0.78 -2.06
N ASP A 170 -16.99 -0.07 -2.26
CA ASP A 170 -15.78 -0.67 -2.82
C ASP A 170 -15.22 -1.79 -1.96
N LEU A 171 -14.64 -2.82 -2.59
CA LEU A 171 -14.11 -3.97 -1.87
C LEU A 171 -12.59 -3.94 -1.83
N ALA A 172 -12.03 -4.22 -0.64
CA ALA A 172 -10.60 -4.24 -0.39
C ALA A 172 -10.16 -5.59 0.18
N PHE A 173 -9.04 -6.13 -0.33
CA PHE A 173 -8.35 -7.23 0.32
C PHE A 173 -7.63 -6.72 1.57
N PHE A 174 -7.96 -7.31 2.73
CA PHE A 174 -7.17 -7.14 3.95
C PHE A 174 -5.87 -7.93 3.79
N TYR A 175 -4.74 -7.23 3.76
CA TYR A 175 -3.42 -7.84 3.65
C TYR A 175 -2.66 -7.77 4.98
N ALA A 176 -2.36 -8.94 5.54
CA ALA A 176 -1.48 -9.09 6.68
C ALA A 176 -0.02 -8.83 6.26
N SER A 177 0.58 -7.77 6.81
CA SER A 177 1.96 -7.35 6.55
C SER A 177 2.82 -7.41 7.82
N ASN A 178 4.15 -7.39 7.63
CA ASN A 178 5.17 -7.36 8.68
C ASN A 178 5.09 -8.46 9.78
N CYS A 179 4.31 -9.50 9.51
CA CYS A 179 4.13 -10.69 10.34
C CYS A 179 4.95 -11.88 9.81
N LYS A 180 4.97 -12.98 10.56
CA LYS A 180 5.59 -14.26 10.19
C LYS A 180 5.08 -14.85 8.88
N GLU A 181 3.78 -14.70 8.61
CA GLU A 181 3.07 -15.29 7.47
C GLU A 181 2.27 -14.23 6.70
N PRO A 182 2.94 -13.33 5.94
CA PRO A 182 2.28 -12.21 5.29
C PRO A 182 1.54 -12.66 4.02
N GLY A 183 0.36 -12.09 3.77
CA GLY A 183 -0.54 -12.49 2.69
C GLY A 183 -1.91 -11.84 2.76
N ILE A 184 -2.79 -12.17 1.82
CA ILE A 184 -4.21 -11.77 1.87
C ILE A 184 -4.95 -12.70 2.83
N VAL A 185 -5.63 -12.12 3.82
CA VAL A 185 -6.35 -12.86 4.89
C VAL A 185 -7.87 -12.69 4.81
N GLY A 186 -8.38 -11.86 3.90
CA GLY A 186 -9.82 -11.69 3.67
C GLY A 186 -10.20 -10.43 2.90
N ILE A 187 -11.48 -10.08 2.96
CA ILE A 187 -12.16 -9.00 2.27
C ILE A 187 -12.88 -8.11 3.30
N MET A 188 -12.83 -6.81 3.05
CA MET A 188 -13.57 -5.75 3.75
C MET A 188 -14.16 -4.78 2.73
N GLU A 189 -15.18 -4.01 3.12
CA GLU A 189 -15.86 -3.02 2.28
C GLU A 189 -15.54 -1.59 2.73
N ILE A 190 -15.37 -0.66 1.80
CA ILE A 190 -15.32 0.78 2.07
C ILE A 190 -16.75 1.30 2.26
N VAL A 191 -17.20 1.46 3.50
CA VAL A 191 -18.58 1.87 3.82
C VAL A 191 -18.77 3.37 4.01
N LYS A 192 -17.68 4.13 4.22
CA LYS A 192 -17.67 5.59 4.08
C LYS A 192 -16.41 6.04 3.34
N GLU A 193 -16.61 6.96 2.39
CA GLU A 193 -15.55 7.61 1.62
C GLU A 193 -14.62 8.46 2.51
N TYR A 194 -13.60 9.07 1.90
CA TYR A 194 -12.50 9.63 2.67
C TYR A 194 -12.88 10.84 3.53
N SER A 195 -12.24 10.95 4.70
CA SER A 195 -12.30 12.12 5.59
C SER A 195 -10.94 12.41 6.23
N GLU A 196 -10.80 13.58 6.87
CA GLU A 196 -9.60 13.98 7.64
C GLU A 196 -9.13 12.88 8.61
N ASP A 197 -7.86 12.46 8.50
CA ASP A 197 -7.21 11.69 9.56
C ASP A 197 -6.77 12.65 10.68
N ARG A 198 -7.61 12.75 11.72
CA ARG A 198 -7.35 13.58 12.90
C ARG A 198 -6.23 13.04 13.80
N SER A 199 -5.90 11.75 13.71
CA SER A 199 -4.78 11.16 14.46
C SER A 199 -3.46 11.78 14.03
N ALA A 200 -3.34 12.13 12.74
CA ALA A 200 -2.17 12.78 12.17
C ALA A 200 -1.77 14.09 12.86
N ARG A 201 -2.71 14.83 13.49
CA ARG A 201 -2.41 16.10 14.18
C ARG A 201 -2.53 16.04 15.71
N ARG A 202 -2.61 14.84 16.30
CA ARG A 202 -2.52 14.62 17.76
C ARG A 202 -1.10 14.26 18.20
N PRO A 203 -0.40 15.11 18.99
CA PRO A 203 0.89 14.76 19.56
C PRO A 203 0.78 13.48 20.42
N GLY A 204 1.70 12.53 20.21
CA GLY A 204 1.69 11.23 20.90
C GLY A 204 0.81 10.15 20.24
N ALA A 205 0.08 10.45 19.17
CA ALA A 205 -0.44 9.41 18.29
C ALA A 205 0.72 8.68 17.57
N PRO A 206 0.60 7.37 17.26
CA PRO A 206 1.66 6.61 16.60
C PRO A 206 2.14 7.29 15.31
N TYR A 207 1.22 7.82 14.52
CA TYR A 207 1.49 8.43 13.21
C TYR A 207 1.30 9.95 13.21
N TYR A 208 1.74 10.65 14.25
CA TYR A 208 1.71 12.12 14.32
C TYR A 208 2.63 12.77 13.26
N ASP A 209 2.09 13.74 12.50
CA ASP A 209 2.80 14.61 11.57
C ASP A 209 2.55 16.09 11.94
N PRO A 210 3.54 16.81 12.51
CA PRO A 210 3.40 18.22 12.93
C PRO A 210 3.17 19.20 11.77
N LYS A 211 3.14 18.74 10.50
CA LYS A 211 2.79 19.56 9.33
C LYS A 211 1.31 19.50 8.98
N SER A 212 0.58 18.50 9.49
CA SER A 212 -0.88 18.39 9.33
C SER A 212 -1.52 19.26 10.41
N THR A 213 -2.29 20.29 10.02
CA THR A 213 -3.01 21.17 10.96
C THR A 213 -4.50 21.14 10.67
N LYS A 214 -5.33 21.73 11.53
CA LYS A 214 -6.79 21.76 11.33
C LYS A 214 -7.20 22.64 10.13
N GLU A 215 -6.38 23.65 9.83
CA GLU A 215 -6.51 24.57 8.70
C GLU A 215 -5.91 24.00 7.42
N LYS A 216 -5.04 22.99 7.55
CA LYS A 216 -4.34 22.33 6.45
C LYS A 216 -4.14 20.83 6.76
N PRO A 217 -5.20 20.01 6.72
CA PRO A 217 -5.08 18.57 6.85
C PRO A 217 -4.29 18.00 5.67
N ILE A 218 -3.23 17.25 5.97
CA ILE A 218 -2.40 16.58 4.95
C ILE A 218 -2.87 15.14 4.72
N TRP A 219 -3.43 14.49 5.74
CA TRP A 219 -3.74 13.07 5.75
C TRP A 219 -5.24 12.83 5.88
N ASP A 220 -5.68 11.76 5.24
CA ASP A 220 -7.07 11.32 5.16
C ASP A 220 -7.12 9.81 5.41
N LEU A 221 -8.28 9.31 5.79
CA LEU A 221 -8.61 7.89 5.94
C LEU A 221 -9.98 7.61 5.28
N VAL A 222 -10.29 6.34 5.05
CA VAL A 222 -11.63 5.84 4.68
C VAL A 222 -12.17 4.96 5.81
N HIS A 223 -13.48 4.71 5.85
CA HIS A 223 -14.06 3.82 6.86
C HIS A 223 -14.46 2.48 6.27
N VAL A 224 -14.12 1.39 6.96
CA VAL A 224 -14.27 0.03 6.44
C VAL A 224 -15.03 -0.89 7.40
N GLU A 225 -15.75 -1.86 6.84
CA GLU A 225 -16.37 -2.97 7.57
C GLU A 225 -15.83 -4.31 7.11
N PHE A 226 -15.78 -5.29 8.03
CA PHE A 226 -15.53 -6.69 7.71
C PHE A 226 -16.58 -7.24 6.72
N ARG A 227 -16.18 -8.15 5.84
CA ARG A 227 -17.09 -8.92 4.97
C ARG A 227 -16.77 -10.41 4.89
N LYS A 228 -15.49 -10.79 4.79
CA LYS A 228 -15.08 -12.20 4.70
C LYS A 228 -13.65 -12.41 5.20
N LYS A 229 -13.42 -13.44 6.02
CA LYS A 229 -12.09 -13.95 6.35
C LYS A 229 -11.79 -15.21 5.52
N PHE A 230 -10.56 -15.30 5.02
CA PHE A 230 -10.12 -16.45 4.26
C PHE A 230 -9.73 -17.62 5.18
N ALA A 231 -10.34 -18.78 4.95
CA ALA A 231 -10.06 -20.00 5.71
C ALA A 231 -8.60 -20.44 5.59
N VAL A 232 -8.01 -20.20 4.41
CA VAL A 232 -6.60 -20.40 4.10
C VAL A 232 -6.09 -19.11 3.43
N PRO A 233 -5.21 -18.33 4.10
CA PRO A 233 -4.64 -17.12 3.51
C PRO A 233 -3.89 -17.36 2.19
N ILE A 234 -3.87 -16.36 1.31
CA ILE A 234 -3.08 -16.37 0.07
C ILE A 234 -1.72 -15.72 0.37
N GLY A 235 -0.69 -16.53 0.52
CA GLY A 235 0.59 -16.09 1.07
C GLY A 235 1.44 -15.28 0.08
N LEU A 236 2.28 -14.37 0.58
CA LEU A 236 3.15 -13.53 -0.27
C LEU A 236 4.07 -14.33 -1.21
N LYS A 237 4.47 -15.55 -0.84
CA LYS A 237 5.25 -16.45 -1.71
C LYS A 237 4.44 -16.92 -2.92
N GLU A 238 3.17 -17.27 -2.70
CA GLU A 238 2.20 -17.70 -3.71
C GLU A 238 1.83 -16.54 -4.64
N LEU A 239 1.51 -15.36 -4.07
CA LEU A 239 1.29 -14.13 -4.84
C LEU A 239 2.48 -13.78 -5.75
N ARG A 240 3.72 -13.94 -5.26
CA ARG A 240 4.95 -13.71 -6.05
C ARG A 240 5.20 -14.74 -7.14
N GLU A 241 4.70 -15.97 -7.00
CA GLU A 241 4.77 -17.00 -8.03
C GLU A 241 3.74 -16.69 -9.14
N LEU A 242 2.51 -16.37 -8.75
CA LEU A 242 1.41 -15.95 -9.61
C LEU A 242 1.64 -14.61 -10.33
N GLY A 243 2.53 -13.77 -9.81
CA GLY A 243 2.95 -12.49 -10.40
C GLY A 243 4.25 -12.52 -11.20
N LYS A 244 4.74 -13.70 -11.60
CA LYS A 244 5.79 -13.81 -12.62
C LYS A 244 5.27 -13.38 -14.01
N PRO A 245 6.15 -13.05 -14.97
CA PRO A 245 5.74 -12.73 -16.34
C PRO A 245 4.89 -13.85 -16.97
N GLY A 246 3.78 -13.49 -17.60
CA GLY A 246 2.76 -14.41 -18.10
C GLY A 246 1.80 -14.96 -17.03
N GLY A 247 1.96 -14.58 -15.75
CA GLY A 247 1.10 -15.01 -14.65
C GLY A 247 -0.10 -14.09 -14.42
N PRO A 248 -1.19 -14.59 -13.79
CA PRO A 248 -2.44 -13.85 -13.61
C PRO A 248 -2.31 -12.58 -12.73
N LEU A 249 -1.23 -12.46 -11.95
CA LEU A 249 -0.94 -11.28 -11.13
C LEU A 249 0.27 -10.48 -11.64
N GLU A 250 0.71 -10.67 -12.89
CA GLU A 250 1.87 -9.95 -13.45
C GLU A 250 1.74 -8.43 -13.32
N LEU A 251 0.53 -7.88 -13.39
CA LEU A 251 0.29 -6.43 -13.33
C LEU A 251 0.10 -5.89 -11.89
N MET A 252 -0.06 -6.76 -10.90
CA MET A 252 -0.58 -6.42 -9.58
C MET A 252 0.28 -5.38 -8.84
N GLN A 253 -0.35 -4.27 -8.45
CA GLN A 253 0.35 -3.14 -7.82
C GLN A 253 1.10 -3.53 -6.54
N LEU A 254 0.53 -4.43 -5.72
CA LEU A 254 1.17 -4.99 -4.52
C LEU A 254 2.59 -5.50 -4.78
N LEU A 255 2.80 -6.18 -5.90
CA LEU A 255 4.05 -6.87 -6.23
C LEU A 255 5.07 -5.92 -6.86
N LYS A 256 4.60 -4.96 -7.67
CA LYS A 256 5.45 -3.92 -8.30
C LYS A 256 5.84 -2.80 -7.34
N GLN A 257 4.96 -2.43 -6.41
CA GLN A 257 5.11 -1.30 -5.49
C GLN A 257 5.12 -1.78 -4.04
N SER A 258 6.12 -2.58 -3.67
CA SER A 258 6.20 -3.27 -2.37
C SER A 258 6.00 -2.37 -1.13
N ARG A 259 6.45 -1.11 -1.20
CA ARG A 259 6.31 -0.09 -0.14
C ARG A 259 4.96 0.64 -0.09
N LEU A 260 4.07 0.44 -1.06
CA LEU A 260 2.75 1.04 -1.09
C LEU A 260 1.80 0.27 -0.15
N SER A 261 1.14 0.96 0.79
CA SER A 261 0.25 0.35 1.79
C SER A 261 -1.20 0.21 1.34
N VAL A 262 -1.66 1.08 0.44
CA VAL A 262 -2.99 1.03 -0.20
C VAL A 262 -2.79 1.05 -1.71
N SER A 263 -3.23 0.00 -2.39
CA SER A 263 -3.00 -0.20 -3.83
C SER A 263 -4.27 -0.65 -4.55
N LYS A 264 -4.45 -0.24 -5.80
CA LYS A 264 -5.57 -0.71 -6.64
C LYS A 264 -5.32 -2.12 -7.16
N VAL A 265 -6.40 -2.90 -7.26
CA VAL A 265 -6.46 -4.27 -7.80
C VAL A 265 -7.35 -4.24 -9.05
N SER A 266 -7.02 -5.00 -10.08
CA SER A 266 -7.86 -5.10 -11.28
C SER A 266 -9.08 -6.00 -11.03
N GLY A 267 -10.17 -5.85 -11.81
CA GLY A 267 -11.31 -6.77 -11.72
C GLY A 267 -11.00 -8.21 -12.15
N GLU A 268 -9.88 -8.43 -12.86
CA GLU A 268 -9.37 -9.76 -13.21
C GLU A 268 -8.56 -10.36 -12.07
N GLU A 269 -7.63 -9.56 -11.50
CA GLU A 269 -6.86 -9.92 -10.30
C GLU A 269 -7.79 -10.23 -9.11
N TRP A 270 -8.85 -9.44 -8.93
CA TRP A 270 -9.85 -9.64 -7.88
C TRP A 270 -10.58 -10.99 -8.01
N ARG A 271 -11.20 -11.25 -9.17
CA ARG A 271 -11.93 -12.50 -9.42
C ARG A 271 -11.02 -13.71 -9.24
N PHE A 272 -9.83 -13.68 -9.84
CA PHE A 272 -8.85 -14.76 -9.73
C PHE A 272 -8.42 -15.01 -8.27
N LEU A 273 -8.21 -13.97 -7.46
CA LEU A 273 -7.84 -14.11 -6.05
C LEU A 273 -9.00 -14.63 -5.18
N CYS A 274 -10.25 -14.27 -5.49
CA CYS A 274 -11.43 -14.83 -4.82
C CYS A 274 -11.63 -16.31 -5.19
N GLU A 275 -11.58 -16.67 -6.48
CA GLU A 275 -11.66 -18.06 -6.95
C GLU A 275 -10.55 -18.94 -6.35
N LEU A 276 -9.33 -18.39 -6.21
CA LEU A 276 -8.23 -19.05 -5.53
C LEU A 276 -8.48 -19.24 -4.02
N ALA A 277 -9.07 -18.24 -3.34
CA ALA A 277 -9.43 -18.36 -1.93
C ALA A 277 -10.49 -19.46 -1.70
N ASP A 278 -11.55 -19.46 -2.51
CA ASP A 278 -12.64 -20.44 -2.46
C ASP A 278 -12.12 -21.86 -2.73
N SER A 279 -11.23 -22.04 -3.72
CA SER A 279 -10.58 -23.34 -3.97
C SER A 279 -9.75 -23.77 -2.77
N LYS A 280 -8.90 -22.91 -2.22
CA LYS A 280 -8.04 -23.25 -1.07
C LYS A 280 -8.84 -23.62 0.19
N ALA A 281 -9.99 -22.97 0.42
CA ALA A 281 -10.90 -23.34 1.49
C ALA A 281 -11.50 -24.74 1.25
N LYS A 282 -12.03 -24.99 0.04
CA LYS A 282 -12.58 -26.29 -0.37
C LYS A 282 -11.56 -27.42 -0.28
N ASP A 283 -10.34 -27.21 -0.77
CA ASP A 283 -9.26 -28.21 -0.77
C ASP A 283 -8.76 -28.53 0.65
N ALA A 284 -8.90 -27.58 1.59
CA ALA A 284 -8.66 -27.80 3.02
C ALA A 284 -9.87 -28.42 3.77
N GLY A 285 -11.03 -28.58 3.12
CA GLY A 285 -12.27 -29.00 3.77
C GLY A 285 -12.88 -27.96 4.73
N LEU A 286 -12.49 -26.69 4.58
CA LEU A 286 -12.91 -25.58 5.43
C LEU A 286 -13.93 -24.69 4.73
N LYS A 287 -14.57 -23.81 5.51
CA LYS A 287 -15.40 -22.71 5.00
C LYS A 287 -14.75 -21.38 5.32
N HIS A 288 -15.03 -20.39 4.47
CA HIS A 288 -14.85 -18.99 4.81
C HIS A 288 -15.68 -18.62 6.03
N ASP A 289 -15.18 -17.64 6.77
CA ASP A 289 -15.87 -17.02 7.89
C ASP A 289 -16.38 -15.67 7.38
N GLU A 290 -17.69 -15.54 7.20
CA GLU A 290 -18.35 -14.45 6.45
C GLU A 290 -19.13 -13.55 7.43
N ASP A 291 -19.47 -12.33 7.02
CA ASP A 291 -20.38 -11.48 7.80
C ASP A 291 -21.81 -12.05 7.71
N GLU A 292 -22.55 -12.07 8.83
CA GLU A 292 -23.91 -12.65 8.91
C GLU A 292 -25.03 -11.60 8.77
N LYS A 293 -24.68 -10.37 8.37
CA LYS A 293 -25.57 -9.21 8.20
C LYS A 293 -26.37 -9.23 6.88
#